data_AF-A0A2T5G0M5-F1
#
_entry.id   AF-A0A2T5G0M5-F1
#
_cell.length_a   1.000
_cell.length_b   1.000
_cell.length_c   1.000
_cell.angle_alpha   90.00
_cell.angle_beta   90.00
_cell.angle_gamma   90.00
#
_symmetry.space_group_name_H-M   'P 1'
#
loop_
_entity.id
_entity.type
_entity.pdbx_description
1 polymer ?
#
loop_
_entity_poly.entity_id
_entity_poly.type
_entity_poly.pdbx_seq_one_letter_code
_entity_poly.pdbx_strand_id
1 'polypeptide(L)'
;MIQTSIAEPMLSKLEWKVISLAFNEATECGCGSFEEPSRLGGAVRRAFNWITGIEPSRPLADPKLESLRRFACETRRHGRPAKDLAPALIEHGFSAGQVQAVALLSTH
;
A
#
# COMPACT_ATOMS: atom_id res chain seq x y z
N MET A 1 21.77 -12.96 30.71
CA MET A 1 20.61 -13.16 29.82
C MET A 1 20.41 -11.88 29.04
N ILE A 2 20.78 -11.86 27.76
CA ILE A 2 20.60 -10.69 26.90
C ILE A 2 19.13 -10.70 26.48
N GLN A 3 18.38 -9.73 26.98
CA GLN A 3 16.96 -9.57 26.72
C GLN A 3 16.85 -9.00 25.29
N THR A 4 16.74 -9.88 24.30
CA THR A 4 16.38 -9.51 22.93
C THR A 4 14.92 -9.07 22.93
N SER A 5 14.68 -7.79 23.22
CA SER A 5 13.43 -7.12 22.86
C SER A 5 13.38 -7.11 21.34
N ILE A 6 12.63 -8.04 20.77
CA ILE A 6 12.14 -7.94 19.40
C ILE A 6 11.18 -6.75 19.47
N ALA A 7 11.70 -5.54 19.27
CA ALA A 7 10.84 -4.37 19.11
C ALA A 7 9.83 -4.74 18.02
N GLU A 8 8.55 -4.86 18.38
CA GLU A 8 7.47 -4.94 17.40
C GLU A 8 7.80 -3.90 16.33
N PRO A 9 7.86 -4.24 15.03
CA PRO A 9 8.04 -3.21 14.02
C PRO A 9 6.92 -2.22 14.25
N MET A 10 7.25 -1.00 14.70
CA MET A 10 6.36 -0.07 15.41
C MET A 10 5.24 0.50 14.53
N LEU A 11 4.44 -0.38 13.94
CA LEU A 11 3.26 -0.07 13.15
C LEU A 11 2.07 -0.20 14.08
N SER A 12 1.28 0.86 14.14
CA SER A 12 -0.01 0.89 14.82
C SER A 12 -0.97 -0.13 14.19
N LYS A 13 -2.02 -0.48 14.95
CA LYS A 13 -3.12 -1.33 14.46
C LYS A 13 -3.75 -0.79 13.17
N LEU A 14 -3.77 0.53 13.01
CA LEU A 14 -4.32 1.18 11.82
C LEU A 14 -3.40 0.97 10.60
N GLU A 15 -2.09 1.17 10.76
CA GLU A 15 -1.10 0.91 9.71
C GLU A 15 -1.11 -0.57 9.29
N TRP A 16 -1.26 -1.49 10.24
CA TRP A 16 -1.45 -2.92 9.92
C TRP A 16 -2.70 -3.20 9.10
N LYS A 17 -3.84 -2.61 9.46
CA LYS A 17 -5.08 -2.76 8.71
C LYS A 17 -4.92 -2.25 7.27
N VAL A 18 -4.15 -1.17 7.08
CA VAL A 18 -3.84 -0.61 5.77
C VAL A 18 -2.95 -1.54 4.94
N ILE A 19 -1.94 -2.16 5.56
CA ILE A 19 -1.11 -3.17 4.88
C ILE A 19 -1.95 -4.37 4.45
N SER A 20 -2.82 -4.88 5.32
CA SER A 20 -3.72 -5.99 4.96
C SER A 20 -4.68 -5.61 3.82
N LEU A 21 -5.19 -4.37 3.81
CA LEU A 21 -5.99 -3.86 2.70
C LEU A 21 -5.18 -3.86 1.39
N ALA A 22 -3.96 -3.32 1.43
CA ALA A 22 -3.06 -3.27 0.28
C ALA A 22 -2.77 -4.64 -0.34
N PHE A 23 -2.67 -5.69 0.48
CA PHE A 23 -2.44 -7.05 0.00
C PHE A 23 -3.64 -7.60 -0.76
N ASN A 24 -4.86 -7.36 -0.27
CA ASN A 24 -6.07 -7.75 -1.00
C ASN A 24 -6.15 -7.00 -2.35
N GLU A 25 -5.87 -5.69 -2.35
CA GLU A 25 -5.87 -4.87 -3.57
C GLU A 25 -4.88 -5.37 -4.64
N ALA A 26 -3.70 -5.83 -4.19
CA ALA A 26 -2.70 -6.40 -5.09
C ALA A 26 -3.19 -7.69 -5.79
N THR A 27 -4.11 -8.45 -5.15
CA THR A 27 -4.65 -9.70 -5.70
C THR A 27 -5.88 -9.52 -6.58
N GLU A 28 -6.74 -8.54 -6.29
CA GLU A 28 -8.06 -8.45 -6.94
C GLU A 28 -8.03 -7.68 -8.28
N CYS A 29 -7.52 -6.44 -8.28
CA CYS A 29 -7.68 -5.53 -9.43
C CYS A 29 -6.46 -4.66 -9.73
N GLY A 30 -5.37 -4.83 -8.97
CA GLY A 30 -4.17 -4.00 -9.05
C GLY A 30 -4.23 -2.81 -8.09
N CYS A 31 -3.08 -2.16 -7.91
CA CYS A 31 -2.83 -1.20 -6.84
C CYS A 31 -3.50 0.16 -6.97
N GLY A 32 -4.65 0.20 -7.66
CA GLY A 32 -5.53 1.36 -7.84
C GLY A 32 -4.76 2.62 -8.20
N SER A 33 -4.67 2.99 -9.47
CA SER A 33 -4.16 4.33 -9.81
C SER A 33 -4.99 5.39 -9.08
N PHE A 34 -4.39 6.03 -8.07
CA PHE A 34 -4.96 7.13 -7.28
C PHE A 34 -4.76 8.50 -7.93
N GLU A 35 -4.15 8.53 -9.11
CA GLU A 35 -4.21 9.68 -9.99
C GLU A 35 -5.64 9.88 -10.47
N GLU A 36 -6.06 11.15 -10.57
CA GLU A 36 -7.29 11.52 -11.23
C GLU A 36 -7.37 10.77 -12.56
N PRO A 37 -8.39 9.91 -12.75
CA PRO A 37 -8.51 9.19 -13.99
C PRO A 37 -8.64 10.23 -15.09
N SER A 38 -7.66 10.28 -16.00
CA SER A 38 -7.82 10.99 -17.28
C SER A 38 -9.17 10.59 -17.88
N ARG A 39 -9.88 11.49 -18.57
CA ARG A 39 -11.27 11.25 -19.03
C ARG A 39 -11.48 9.88 -19.71
N LEU A 40 -10.48 9.41 -20.47
CA LEU A 40 -10.46 8.06 -21.04
C LEU A 40 -10.35 6.93 -20.00
N GLY A 41 -9.42 7.03 -19.05
CA GLY A 41 -9.24 6.04 -17.97
C GLY A 41 -10.47 5.94 -17.07
N GLY A 42 -11.17 7.05 -16.84
CA GLY A 42 -12.41 7.09 -16.05
C GLY A 42 -13.56 6.33 -16.72
N ALA A 43 -13.70 6.44 -18.04
CA ALA A 43 -14.73 5.73 -18.81
C ALA A 43 -14.49 4.22 -18.84
N VAL A 44 -13.24 3.80 -19.08
CA VAL A 44 -12.86 2.38 -19.06
C VAL A 44 -13.08 1.78 -17.66
N ARG A 45 -12.72 2.52 -16.60
CA ARG A 45 -12.91 2.11 -15.20
C ARG A 45 -14.39 2.01 -14.81
N ARG A 46 -15.24 2.93 -15.28
CA ARG A 46 -16.71 2.87 -15.11
C ARG A 46 -17.30 1.64 -15.81
N ALA A 47 -16.87 1.35 -17.03
CA ALA A 47 -17.33 0.18 -17.77
C ALA A 47 -16.90 -1.13 -17.10
N PHE A 48 -15.66 -1.20 -16.60
CA PHE A 48 -15.16 -2.35 -15.86
C PHE A 48 -15.93 -2.58 -14.55
N ASN A 49 -16.15 -1.53 -13.75
CA ASN A 49 -16.96 -1.61 -12.53
C ASN A 49 -18.41 -2.04 -12.84
N TRP A 50 -19.02 -1.55 -13.92
CA TRP A 50 -20.36 -1.98 -14.30
C TRP A 50 -20.45 -3.48 -14.64
N ILE A 51 -19.37 -4.07 -15.15
CA ILE A 51 -19.29 -5.49 -15.51
C ILE A 51 -18.90 -6.37 -14.31
N THR A 52 -17.97 -5.93 -13.46
CA THR A 52 -17.41 -6.74 -12.37
C THR A 52 -18.01 -6.43 -11.00
N GLY A 53 -18.66 -5.28 -10.83
CA GLY A 53 -19.17 -4.77 -9.55
C GLY A 53 -18.10 -4.27 -8.59
N ILE A 54 -16.85 -4.14 -9.03
CA ILE A 54 -15.73 -3.78 -8.16
C ILE A 54 -15.62 -2.26 -8.05
N GLU A 55 -15.96 -1.72 -6.88
CA GLU A 55 -15.90 -0.28 -6.60
C GLU A 55 -14.43 0.19 -6.51
N PRO A 56 -14.07 1.31 -7.17
CA PRO A 56 -12.74 1.87 -7.04
C PRO A 56 -12.36 2.23 -5.60
N SER A 57 -11.18 1.80 -5.18
CA SER A 57 -10.58 2.23 -3.91
C SER A 57 -10.46 3.74 -3.86
N ARG A 58 -11.07 4.34 -2.83
CA ARG A 58 -10.96 5.77 -2.53
C ARG A 58 -9.61 6.02 -1.87
N PRO A 59 -8.98 7.18 -2.12
CA PRO A 59 -7.77 7.52 -1.40
C PRO A 59 -8.07 7.60 0.10
N LEU A 60 -7.13 7.15 0.93
CA LEU A 60 -7.24 7.32 2.38
C LEU A 60 -7.15 8.81 2.71
N ALA A 61 -7.95 9.25 3.69
CA ALA A 61 -7.97 10.64 4.13
C ALA A 61 -6.62 11.09 4.71
N ASP A 62 -5.83 10.15 5.23
CA ASP A 62 -4.52 10.41 5.79
C ASP A 62 -3.41 10.10 4.77
N PRO A 63 -2.59 11.10 4.37
CA PRO A 63 -1.58 10.93 3.31
C PRO A 63 -0.45 9.96 3.72
N LYS A 64 -0.19 9.83 5.02
CA LYS A 64 0.81 8.89 5.54
C LYS A 64 0.32 7.45 5.34
N LEU A 65 -0.93 7.16 5.68
CA LEU A 65 -1.53 5.85 5.47
C LEU A 65 -1.68 5.51 3.98
N GLU A 66 -2.01 6.49 3.16
CA GLU A 66 -2.07 6.30 1.70
C GLU A 66 -0.71 5.88 1.13
N SER A 67 0.36 6.57 1.52
CA SER A 67 1.72 6.23 1.09
C SER A 67 2.13 4.82 1.51
N LEU A 68 1.74 4.40 2.72
CA LEU A 68 1.95 3.03 3.21
C LEU A 68 1.18 2.00 2.38
N ARG A 69 -0.09 2.26 2.09
CA ARG A 69 -0.90 1.39 1.26
C ARG A 69 -0.31 1.21 -0.12
N ARG A 70 0.06 2.31 -0.79
CA ARG A 70 0.63 2.31 -2.14
C ARG A 70 1.94 1.53 -2.19
N PHE A 71 2.84 1.76 -1.23
CA PHE A 71 4.10 1.04 -1.13
C PHE A 71 3.90 -0.47 -0.93
N ALA A 72 3.03 -0.86 0.02
CA ALA A 72 2.76 -2.26 0.31
C ALA A 72 2.11 -2.96 -0.88
N CYS A 73 1.14 -2.32 -1.56
CA CYS A 73 0.49 -2.91 -2.71
C CYS A 73 1.46 -3.08 -3.89
N GLU A 74 2.18 -2.02 -4.28
CA GLU A 74 3.13 -2.10 -5.42
C GLU A 74 4.24 -3.12 -5.15
N THR A 75 4.73 -3.18 -3.91
CA THR A 75 5.72 -4.19 -3.51
C THR A 75 5.15 -5.60 -3.62
N ARG A 76 3.91 -5.81 -3.18
CA ARG A 76 3.21 -7.11 -3.24
C ARG A 76 2.98 -7.55 -4.67
N ARG A 77 2.43 -6.66 -5.49
CA ARG A 77 2.10 -6.90 -6.89
C ARG A 77 3.34 -7.26 -7.71
N HIS A 78 4.46 -6.61 -7.46
CA HIS A 78 5.69 -6.82 -8.23
C HIS A 78 6.67 -7.83 -7.60
N GLY A 79 6.41 -8.31 -6.39
CA GLY A 79 7.31 -9.20 -5.66
C GLY A 79 8.68 -8.59 -5.38
N ARG A 80 8.81 -7.26 -5.42
CA ARG A 80 10.05 -6.53 -5.18
C ARG A 80 9.77 -5.17 -4.55
N PRO A 81 10.66 -4.65 -3.67
CA PRO A 81 10.43 -3.37 -3.01
C PRO A 81 10.18 -2.22 -3.99
N ALA A 82 9.10 -1.46 -3.78
CA ALA A 82 8.78 -0.26 -4.54
C ALA A 82 9.68 0.92 -4.12
N LYS A 83 10.94 0.89 -4.55
CA LYS A 83 11.99 1.83 -4.12
C LYS A 83 11.62 3.30 -4.35
N ASP A 84 10.90 3.60 -5.42
CA ASP A 84 10.45 4.94 -5.76
C ASP A 84 9.44 5.52 -4.75
N LEU A 85 8.73 4.66 -4.02
CA LEU A 85 7.73 5.03 -3.02
C LEU A 85 8.30 5.06 -1.58
N ALA A 86 9.49 4.50 -1.36
CA ALA A 86 10.13 4.48 -0.06
C ALA A 86 10.44 5.87 0.52
N PRO A 87 10.91 6.88 -0.27
CA PRO A 87 11.18 8.22 0.26
C PRO A 87 9.94 8.89 0.89
N ALA A 88 8.78 8.75 0.26
CA ALA A 88 7.53 9.33 0.77
C ALA A 88 7.16 8.79 2.15
N LEU A 89 7.45 7.51 2.43
CA LEU A 89 7.26 6.94 3.77
C LEU A 89 8.19 7.58 4.81
N ILE A 90 9.45 7.81 4.44
CA ILE A 90 10.41 8.48 5.33
C ILE A 90 9.96 9.92 5.62
N GLU A 91 9.46 10.64 4.61
CA GLU A 91 8.91 11.99 4.78
C GLU A 91 7.71 12.02 5.73
N HIS A 92 6.91 10.96 5.74
CA HIS A 92 5.79 10.78 6.68
C HIS A 92 6.20 10.23 8.06
N GLY A 93 7.50 10.12 8.33
CA GLY A 93 8.04 9.75 9.65
C GLY A 93 8.17 8.25 9.90
N PHE A 94 8.08 7.41 8.86
CA PHE A 94 8.49 6.01 8.99
C PHE A 94 10.01 5.91 9.05
N SER A 95 10.53 5.06 9.92
CA SER A 95 11.96 4.73 9.95
C SER A 95 12.34 3.82 8.78
N ALA A 96 13.61 3.87 8.36
CA ALA A 96 14.14 2.95 7.35
C ALA A 96 13.91 1.47 7.70
N GLY A 97 13.99 1.12 8.99
CA GLY A 97 13.71 -0.23 9.49
C GLY A 97 12.24 -0.64 9.29
N GLN A 98 11.29 0.26 9.52
CA GLN A 98 9.86 -0.01 9.26
C GLN A 98 9.59 -0.17 7.77
N VAL A 99 10.16 0.68 6.91
CA VAL A 99 10.00 0.57 5.46
C VAL A 99 10.55 -0.77 4.96
N GLN A 100 11.73 -1.18 5.45
CA GLN A 100 12.32 -2.46 5.09
C GLN A 100 11.50 -3.66 5.60
N ALA A 101 10.95 -3.58 6.82
CA ALA A 101 10.05 -4.60 7.35
C ALA A 101 8.79 -4.76 6.48
N VAL A 102 8.14 -3.65 6.11
CA VAL A 102 6.98 -3.68 5.21
C VAL A 102 7.36 -4.25 3.85
N ALA A 103 8.55 -3.92 3.32
CA ALA A 103 9.01 -4.46 2.05
C ALA A 103 9.14 -5.98 2.10
N LEU A 104 9.80 -6.51 3.13
CA LEU A 104 9.98 -7.96 3.32
C LEU A 104 8.64 -8.69 3.48
N LEU A 105 7.71 -8.14 4.26
CA LEU A 105 6.37 -8.71 4.44
C LEU A 105 5.56 -8.72 3.15
N SER A 106 5.74 -7.68 2.33
CA SER A 106 4.99 -7.51 1.09
C SER A 106 5.50 -8.42 -0.03
N THR A 107 6.74 -8.90 0.01
CA THR A 107 7.32 -9.75 -1.05
C THR A 107 6.96 -11.25 -0.99
N HIS A 108 6.20 -11.70 0.03
CA HIS A 108 5.88 -13.12 0.27
C HIS A 108 4.38 -13.42 0.16
#